data_AF-A0A5P9QFY8-F1
#
_entry.id   AF-A0A5P9QFY8-F1
#
_cell.length_a   1.000
_cell.length_b   1.000
_cell.length_c   1.000
_cell.angle_alpha   90.00
_cell.angle_beta   90.00
_cell.angle_gamma   90.00
#
_symmetry.space_group_name_H-M   'P 1'
#
loop_
_entity.id
_entity.type
_entity.pdbx_description
1 polymer ?
#
loop_
_entity_poly.entity_id
_entity_poly.type
_entity_poly.pdbx_seq_one_letter_code
_entity_poly.pdbx_strand_id
1 'polypeptide(L)'
;MSLTPGAVVYVDLDPHRGNEQGKTRPCVVVSRQFGGVQIVVPMTSNDRMLPSRVPVVWNGRESYAQCEQVRAISVERYAGVARDEVAPADLARIRDALASVLELGWLPTEAPRASRPRSAQQGHGRSRRGG
;
A
#
# COMPACT_ATOMS: atom_id res chain seq x y z
N MET A 1 9.85 -10.73 -17.75
CA MET A 1 8.95 -11.19 -16.67
C MET A 1 8.15 -9.98 -16.23
N SER A 2 6.81 -10.03 -16.28
CA SER A 2 5.96 -8.91 -15.84
C SER A 2 5.61 -9.12 -14.37
N LEU A 3 5.95 -8.15 -13.52
CA LEU A 3 5.60 -8.18 -12.10
C LEU A 3 4.34 -7.34 -11.87
N THR A 4 3.45 -7.87 -11.04
CA THR A 4 2.22 -7.19 -10.62
C THR A 4 2.49 -6.32 -9.39
N PRO A 5 1.75 -5.22 -9.21
CA PRO A 5 1.77 -4.49 -7.95
C PRO A 5 1.44 -5.41 -6.77
N GLY A 6 2.24 -5.35 -5.71
CA GLY A 6 2.16 -6.24 -4.55
C GLY A 6 3.30 -7.26 -4.49
N ALA A 7 3.90 -7.61 -5.64
CA ALA A 7 5.05 -8.51 -5.67
C ALA A 7 6.24 -7.95 -4.89
N VAL A 8 6.95 -8.82 -4.16
CA VAL A 8 8.19 -8.49 -3.46
C VAL A 8 9.37 -8.97 -4.29
N VAL A 9 10.37 -8.13 -4.52
CA VAL A 9 11.56 -8.50 -5.31
C VAL A 9 12.83 -7.99 -4.68
N TYR A 10 13.94 -8.70 -4.88
CA TYR A 10 15.25 -8.18 -4.52
C TYR A 10 15.74 -7.24 -5.60
N VAL A 11 16.07 -6.01 -5.19
CA VAL A 11 16.55 -4.95 -6.08
C VAL A 11 17.91 -4.50 -5.61
N ASP A 12 18.87 -4.38 -6.52
CA ASP A 12 20.11 -3.65 -6.26
C ASP A 12 19.83 -2.14 -6.22
N LEU A 13 19.89 -1.59 -5.01
CA LEU A 13 19.70 -0.16 -4.79
C LEU A 13 20.97 0.67 -4.92
N ASP A 14 22.14 0.05 -5.11
CA ASP A 14 23.40 0.77 -5.27
C ASP A 14 23.67 1.21 -6.72
N PRO A 15 24.50 2.24 -6.93
CA PRO A 15 24.99 3.16 -5.90
C PRO A 15 23.88 4.06 -5.35
N HIS A 16 23.95 4.36 -4.05
CA HIS A 16 23.07 5.30 -3.36
C HIS A 16 23.88 6.50 -2.84
N ARG A 17 23.21 7.60 -2.50
CA ARG A 17 23.82 8.79 -1.90
C ARG A 17 23.12 9.21 -0.63
N GLY A 18 23.90 9.61 0.38
CA GLY A 18 23.37 10.15 1.63
C GLY A 18 22.42 9.18 2.33
N ASN A 19 21.18 9.62 2.56
CA ASN A 19 20.15 8.87 3.29
C ASN A 19 19.28 7.98 2.39
N GLU A 20 19.60 7.87 1.10
CA GLU A 20 18.93 6.94 0.19
C GLU A 20 19.11 5.49 0.66
N GLN A 21 18.05 4.70 0.57
CA GLN A 21 18.12 3.28 0.86
C GLN A 21 19.00 2.59 -0.19
N GLY A 22 20.15 2.08 0.25
CA GLY A 22 21.11 1.36 -0.59
C GLY A 22 21.13 -0.14 -0.41
N LYS A 23 22.10 -0.77 -1.09
CA LYS A 23 22.38 -2.22 -1.17
C LYS A 23 21.24 -3.03 -1.78
N THR A 24 21.46 -4.33 -1.96
CA THR A 24 20.37 -5.23 -2.35
C THR A 24 19.34 -5.33 -1.25
N ARG A 25 18.08 -5.02 -1.57
CA ARG A 25 16.95 -5.02 -0.62
C ARG A 25 15.70 -5.66 -1.21
N PRO A 26 14.90 -6.34 -0.39
CA PRO A 26 13.51 -6.63 -0.76
C PRO A 26 12.76 -5.31 -0.97
N CYS A 27 11.98 -5.23 -2.03
CA CYS A 27 11.15 -4.08 -2.37
C CYS A 27 9.77 -4.56 -2.81
N VAL A 28 8.73 -3.83 -2.41
CA VAL A 28 7.36 -4.03 -2.91
C VAL A 28 7.22 -3.30 -4.24
N VAL A 29 6.76 -3.99 -5.27
CA VAL A 29 6.35 -3.38 -6.55
C VAL A 29 5.03 -2.64 -6.34
N VAL A 30 4.97 -1.34 -6.63
CA VAL A 30 3.77 -0.52 -6.37
C VAL A 30 3.05 -0.04 -7.62
N SER A 31 3.69 -0.16 -8.78
CA SER A 31 3.13 0.21 -10.08
C SER A 31 3.00 -0.98 -11.03
N ARG A 32 2.32 -0.78 -12.16
CA ARG A 32 2.58 -1.62 -13.34
C ARG A 32 3.96 -1.28 -13.92
N GLN A 33 4.49 -2.14 -14.76
CA GLN A 33 5.71 -1.85 -15.51
C GLN A 33 5.43 -0.76 -16.58
N PHE A 34 6.31 0.24 -16.67
CA PHE A 34 6.26 1.31 -17.67
C PHE A 34 7.50 1.19 -18.58
N GLY A 35 7.38 0.44 -19.68
CA GLY A 35 8.56 0.10 -20.50
C GLY A 35 9.54 -0.75 -19.71
N GLY A 36 10.84 -0.43 -19.70
CA GLY A 36 11.85 -1.10 -18.89
C GLY A 36 11.92 -0.61 -17.42
N VAL A 37 10.94 0.17 -16.95
CA VAL A 37 10.97 0.81 -15.63
C VAL A 37 9.85 0.32 -14.72
N GLN A 38 10.15 0.16 -13.44
CA GLN A 38 9.21 -0.21 -12.39
C GLN A 38 9.32 0.74 -11.20
N ILE A 39 8.21 1.11 -10.57
CA ILE A 39 8.23 1.84 -9.28
C ILE A 39 8.14 0.83 -8.14
N VAL A 40 9.08 0.95 -7.20
CA VAL A 40 9.21 0.05 -6.05
C VAL A 40 9.38 0.82 -4.74
N VAL A 41 9.01 0.20 -3.63
CA VAL A 41 9.20 0.70 -2.26
C VAL A 41 10.11 -0.27 -1.51
N PRO A 42 11.31 0.15 -1.06
CA PRO A 42 12.20 -0.69 -0.27
C PRO A 42 11.59 -1.13 1.06
N MET A 43 11.99 -2.32 1.53
CA MET A 43 11.58 -2.85 2.83
C MET A 43 12.76 -2.92 3.80
N THR A 44 12.46 -2.76 5.09
CA THR A 44 13.40 -2.90 6.20
C THR A 44 12.78 -3.65 7.36
N SER A 45 13.60 -4.32 8.18
CA SER A 45 13.15 -4.91 9.45
C SER A 45 13.23 -3.93 10.62
N ASN A 46 13.78 -2.73 10.41
CA ASN A 46 13.97 -1.74 11.47
C ASN A 46 12.85 -0.69 11.41
N ASP A 47 11.98 -0.68 12.40
CA ASP A 47 11.04 0.42 12.58
C ASP A 47 11.73 1.63 13.20
N ARG A 48 11.66 2.77 12.52
CA ARG A 48 12.05 4.07 13.08
C ARG A 48 10.84 4.90 13.50
N MET A 49 9.65 4.28 13.56
CA MET A 49 8.36 4.91 13.86
C MET A 49 8.06 6.11 12.96
N LEU A 50 8.50 6.04 11.69
CA LEU A 50 8.21 7.08 10.71
C LEU A 50 6.77 6.87 10.19
N PRO A 51 5.91 7.89 10.13
CA PRO A 51 4.54 7.75 9.63
C PRO A 51 4.46 7.24 8.19
N SER A 52 5.51 7.44 7.39
CA SER A 52 5.64 6.93 6.01
C SER A 52 5.97 5.43 5.93
N ARG A 53 6.24 4.77 7.05
CA ARG A 53 6.58 3.34 7.09
C ARG A 53 5.35 2.50 7.36
N VAL A 54 4.99 1.67 6.39
CA VAL A 54 3.83 0.79 6.49
C VAL A 54 4.27 -0.58 7.00
N PRO A 55 3.74 -1.05 8.14
CA PRO A 55 4.00 -2.41 8.61
C PRO A 55 3.43 -3.44 7.65
N VAL A 56 4.25 -4.42 7.30
CA VAL A 56 3.91 -5.55 6.43
C VAL A 56 4.47 -6.84 7.02
N VAL A 57 3.79 -7.96 6.76
CA VAL A 57 4.34 -9.28 7.09
C VAL A 57 4.99 -9.86 5.85
N TRP A 58 6.28 -10.17 5.93
CA TRP A 58 7.02 -10.80 4.84
C TRP A 58 7.90 -11.92 5.37
N ASN A 59 7.82 -13.10 4.74
CA ASN A 59 8.51 -14.32 5.19
C ASN A 59 8.27 -14.65 6.68
N GLY A 60 7.04 -14.46 7.15
CA GLY A 60 6.64 -14.70 8.54
C GLY A 60 7.29 -13.74 9.55
N ARG A 61 7.90 -12.65 9.08
CA ARG A 61 8.54 -11.63 9.92
C ARG A 61 7.86 -10.29 9.72
N GLU A 62 7.79 -9.53 10.79
CA GLU A 62 7.42 -8.13 10.72
C GLU A 62 8.50 -7.35 9.95
N SER A 63 8.05 -6.50 9.03
CA SER A 63 8.88 -5.65 8.19
C SER A 63 8.12 -4.38 7.88
N TYR A 64 8.80 -3.41 7.28
CA TYR A 64 8.28 -2.07 7.05
C TYR A 64 8.60 -1.64 5.62
N ALA A 65 7.57 -1.30 4.86
CA ALA A 65 7.72 -0.67 3.56
C ALA A 65 8.04 0.83 3.76
N GLN A 66 9.21 1.27 3.31
CA GLN A 66 9.74 2.62 3.50
C GLN A 66 9.23 3.55 2.40
N CYS A 67 8.00 4.06 2.51
CA CYS A 67 7.40 4.86 1.44
C CYS A 67 8.16 6.18 1.17
N GLU A 68 8.92 6.68 2.14
CA GLU A 68 9.83 7.83 1.97
C GLU A 68 11.06 7.53 1.10
N GLN A 69 11.30 6.25 0.77
CA GLN A 69 12.42 5.78 -0.04
C GLN A 69 11.95 5.21 -1.39
N VAL A 70 10.74 5.55 -1.83
CA VAL A 70 10.18 5.11 -3.13
C VAL A 70 11.10 5.45 -4.29
N ARG A 71 11.19 4.55 -5.27
CA ARG A 71 12.10 4.73 -6.41
C ARG A 71 11.57 4.13 -7.70
N ALA A 72 11.77 4.84 -8.80
CA ALA A 72 11.67 4.29 -10.15
C ALA A 72 13.01 3.61 -10.52
N ILE A 73 12.97 2.34 -10.93
CA ILE A 73 14.14 1.52 -11.22
C ILE A 73 14.06 0.93 -12.62
N SER A 74 15.21 0.72 -13.27
CA SER A 74 15.30 -0.19 -14.41
C SER A 74 15.02 -1.62 -13.95
N VAL A 75 14.31 -2.41 -14.74
CA VAL A 75 14.10 -3.86 -14.50
C VAL A 75 15.42 -4.65 -14.48
N GLU A 76 16.49 -4.10 -15.05
CA GLU A 76 17.84 -4.68 -14.97
C GLU A 76 18.42 -4.66 -13.55
N ARG A 77 17.86 -3.86 -12.63
CA ARG A 77 18.27 -3.82 -11.22
C ARG A 77 17.69 -4.96 -10.38
N TYR A 78 16.87 -5.84 -10.95
CA TYR A 78 16.38 -7.01 -10.23
C TYR A 78 17.53 -7.98 -9.98
N ALA A 79 17.84 -8.19 -8.70
CA ALA A 79 18.87 -9.11 -8.24
C ALA A 79 18.31 -10.51 -7.92
N GLY A 80 16.99 -10.68 -7.96
CA GLY A 80 16.30 -11.93 -7.72
C GLY A 80 14.82 -11.73 -7.40
N VAL A 81 14.04 -12.79 -7.51
CA VAL A 81 12.60 -12.76 -7.17
C VAL A 81 12.43 -13.40 -5.80
N ALA A 82 11.99 -12.61 -4.81
CA ALA A 82 11.30 -13.20 -3.67
C ALA A 82 9.93 -13.62 -4.23
N ARG A 83 9.60 -14.91 -4.28
CA ARG A 83 8.35 -15.37 -4.94
C ARG A 83 7.13 -15.16 -4.04
N ASP A 84 7.05 -13.98 -3.43
CA ASP A 84 6.05 -13.60 -2.45
C ASP A 84 5.41 -12.27 -2.83
N GLU A 85 4.21 -12.05 -2.31
CA GLU A 85 3.47 -10.81 -2.46
C GLU A 85 3.05 -10.33 -1.07
N VAL A 86 2.97 -9.01 -0.89
CA VAL A 86 2.31 -8.45 0.30
C VAL A 86 0.80 -8.63 0.19
N ALA A 87 0.10 -8.63 1.32
CA ALA A 87 -1.35 -8.69 1.32
C ALA A 87 -1.94 -7.49 0.55
N PRO A 88 -3.09 -7.65 -0.15
CA PRO A 88 -3.72 -6.54 -0.87
C PRO A 88 -4.03 -5.32 0.01
N ALA A 89 -4.39 -5.54 1.28
CA ALA A 89 -4.61 -4.47 2.25
C ALA A 89 -3.32 -3.70 2.58
N ASP A 90 -2.17 -4.39 2.61
CA ASP A 90 -0.87 -3.77 2.84
C ASP A 90 -0.46 -2.92 1.64
N LEU A 91 -0.66 -3.44 0.43
CA LEU A 91 -0.43 -2.66 -0.80
C LEU A 91 -1.31 -1.40 -0.87
N ALA A 92 -2.57 -1.48 -0.43
CA ALA A 92 -3.44 -0.31 -0.34
C ALA A 92 -2.87 0.73 0.65
N ARG A 93 -2.49 0.30 1.86
CA ARG A 93 -1.85 1.18 2.86
C ARG A 93 -0.55 1.80 2.36
N ILE A 94 0.26 1.04 1.61
CA ILE A 94 1.49 1.56 0.97
C ILE A 94 1.14 2.68 -0.02
N ARG A 95 0.08 2.53 -0.83
CA ARG A 95 -0.35 3.57 -1.78
C ARG A 95 -0.88 4.81 -1.07
N ASP A 96 -1.63 4.66 0.02
CA ASP A 96 -2.11 5.79 0.82
C ASP A 96 -0.94 6.55 1.47
N ALA A 97 0.04 5.82 2.01
CA ALA A 97 1.26 6.41 2.55
C ALA A 97 2.09 7.11 1.47
N LEU A 98 2.21 6.53 0.27
CA LEU A 98 2.85 7.17 -0.88
C LEU A 98 2.13 8.46 -1.29
N ALA A 99 0.80 8.47 -1.33
CA ALA A 99 0.03 9.68 -1.62
C ALA A 99 0.33 10.78 -0.60
N SER A 100 0.42 10.41 0.68
CA SER A 100 0.76 11.33 1.77
C SER A 100 2.20 11.86 1.66
N VAL A 101 3.18 10.97 1.42
CA VAL A 101 4.61 11.34 1.22
C VAL A 101 4.80 12.29 0.04
N LEU A 102 4.01 12.10 -1.02
CA LEU A 102 4.06 12.92 -2.23
C LEU A 102 3.14 14.15 -2.15
N GLU A 103 2.52 14.39 -1.00
CA GLU A 103 1.56 15.49 -0.76
C GLU A 103 0.46 15.56 -1.85
N LEU A 104 0.10 14.41 -2.40
CA LEU A 104 -1.01 14.31 -3.31
C LEU A 104 -2.25 14.44 -2.45
N GLY A 105 -3.00 15.54 -2.62
CA GLY A 105 -4.22 15.89 -1.88
C GLY A 105 -5.39 14.91 -2.10
N TRP A 106 -5.11 13.62 -2.00
CA TRP A 106 -6.04 12.53 -2.10
C TRP A 106 -6.91 12.50 -0.84
N LEU A 107 -8.04 13.19 -0.92
CA LEU A 107 -9.19 12.79 -0.13
C LEU A 107 -9.67 11.45 -0.73
N PRO A 108 -9.74 10.36 0.05
CA PRO A 108 -10.36 9.14 -0.46
C PRO A 108 -11.76 9.50 -0.97
N THR A 109 -12.08 9.09 -2.20
CA THR A 109 -13.47 9.09 -2.65
C THR A 109 -14.23 8.31 -1.59
N GLU A 110 -15.13 8.97 -0.86
CA GLU A 110 -15.92 8.32 0.19
C GLU A 110 -16.45 7.01 -0.39
N ALA A 111 -16.13 5.87 0.24
CA ALA A 111 -16.74 4.60 -0.11
C ALA A 111 -18.27 4.81 -0.17
N PRO A 112 -18.98 4.27 -1.18
CA PRO A 112 -20.42 4.46 -1.27
C PRO A 112 -21.03 4.08 0.08
N ARG A 113 -21.62 5.05 0.77
CA ARG A 113 -22.27 4.78 2.06
C ARG A 113 -23.29 3.70 1.78
N ALA A 114 -23.08 2.50 2.32
CA ALA A 114 -24.06 1.44 2.28
C ALA A 114 -25.38 2.05 2.74
N SER A 115 -26.37 2.02 1.85
CA SER A 115 -27.69 2.57 2.12
C SER A 115 -28.20 1.94 3.41
N ARG A 116 -28.31 2.75 4.47
CA ARG A 116 -28.97 2.31 5.70
C ARG A 116 -30.36 1.80 5.28
N PRO A 117 -30.76 0.58 5.63
CA PRO A 117 -32.11 0.15 5.37
C PRO A 117 -33.04 1.17 6.03
N ARG A 118 -33.99 1.71 5.25
CA ARG A 118 -35.06 2.55 5.79
C ARG A 118 -35.77 1.72 6.84
N SER A 119 -35.55 2.06 8.11
CA SER A 119 -36.37 1.54 9.20
C SER A 119 -37.81 1.86 8.86
N ALA A 120 -38.61 0.79 8.75
CA ALA A 120 -40.02 0.84 8.48
C ALA A 120 -40.68 1.80 9.47
N GLN A 121 -41.21 2.89 8.92
CA GLN A 121 -42.16 3.76 9.59
C GLN A 121 -43.44 2.94 9.79
N GLN A 122 -43.49 2.14 10.86
CA GLN A 122 -44.73 1.50 11.29
C GLN A 122 -45.63 2.59 11.87
N GLY A 123 -46.73 2.82 11.16
CA GLY A 123 -47.73 3.81 11.49
C GLY A 123 -48.41 3.53 12.84
N HIS A 124 -48.48 4.56 13.66
CA HIS A 124 -49.42 4.62 14.77
C HIS A 124 -50.85 4.78 14.20
N GLY A 125 -51.52 3.66 13.99
CA GLY A 125 -52.96 3.61 13.73
C GLY A 125 -53.73 4.06 14.97
N ARG A 126 -54.48 5.16 14.83
CA ARG A 126 -55.39 5.70 15.86
C ARG A 126 -56.45 4.66 16.24
N SER A 127 -56.45 4.23 17.50
CA SER A 127 -57.56 3.48 18.10
C SER A 127 -58.75 4.42 18.30
N ARG A 128 -59.82 4.21 17.50
CA ARG A 128 -61.16 4.70 17.83
C ARG A 128 -61.68 3.90 19.04
N ARG A 129 -62.05 4.58 20.13
CA ARG A 129 -63.02 4.07 21.10
C ARG A 129 -64.21 5.01 21.10
N GLY A 130 -65.36 4.46 20.72
CA GLY A 130 -66.66 4.95 21.16
C GLY A 130 -67.01 4.30 22.50
N GLY A 131 -67.98 4.90 23.19
CA GLY A 131 -68.49 4.47 24.49
C GLY A 131 -68.50 5.63 25.47
#